data_AF-A0A1Y0IEE1-F1
#
_entry.id   AF-A0A1Y0IEE1-F1
#
_cell.length_a   1.000
_cell.length_b   1.000
_cell.length_c   1.000
_cell.angle_alpha   90.00
_cell.angle_beta   90.00
_cell.angle_gamma   90.00
#
_symmetry.space_group_name_H-M   'P 1'
#
loop_
_entity.id
_entity.type
_entity.pdbx_description
1 polymer ?
#
loop_
_entity_poly.entity_id
_entity_poly.type
_entity_poly.pdbx_seq_one_letter_code
_entity_poly.pdbx_strand_id
1 'polypeptide(L)'
;MNNVFKISDKTPARMVQVSLAFSLVNFIIIGVSLYSILLFAVFSFSVYATTRIAVILTNSELQLIPELESLKFHLLLLGVLFIGIATFAYSYLFGIFYATVAIIYAISPYDRDWLLGESKVVVVGNKIEYQKN
;
A
#
# COMPACT_ATOMS: atom_id res chain seq x y z
N MET A 1 23.91 2.58 -11.23
CA MET A 1 22.82 3.58 -11.13
C MET A 1 21.75 2.98 -10.25
N ASN A 2 21.63 3.46 -9.00
CA ASN A 2 20.59 2.97 -8.09
C ASN A 2 19.26 3.55 -8.58
N ASN A 3 18.38 2.70 -9.11
CA ASN A 3 16.99 3.05 -9.32
C ASN A 3 16.36 3.25 -7.94
N VAL A 4 16.43 4.48 -7.42
CA VAL A 4 15.65 4.87 -6.25
C VAL A 4 14.19 4.78 -6.69
N PHE A 5 13.50 3.73 -6.24
CA PHE A 5 12.06 3.55 -6.48
C PHE A 5 11.34 4.84 -6.11
N LYS A 6 10.80 5.55 -7.11
CA LYS A 6 10.18 6.85 -6.90
C LYS A 6 8.70 6.64 -6.62
N ILE A 7 8.36 6.52 -5.34
CA ILE A 7 6.97 6.36 -4.92
C ILE A 7 6.23 7.68 -5.18
N SER A 8 5.23 7.67 -6.06
CA SER A 8 4.42 8.84 -6.38
C SER A 8 3.40 9.15 -5.28
N ASP A 9 2.96 10.42 -5.19
CA ASP A 9 1.83 10.85 -4.37
C ASP A 9 0.50 10.15 -4.70
N LYS A 10 0.41 9.47 -5.85
CA LYS A 10 -0.75 8.66 -6.24
C LYS A 10 -0.81 7.30 -5.55
N THR A 11 0.32 6.82 -5.00
CA THR A 11 0.45 5.48 -4.39
C THR A 11 -0.53 5.27 -3.23
N PRO A 12 -0.70 6.21 -2.26
CA PRO A 12 -1.64 6.02 -1.16
C PRO A 12 -3.08 5.81 -1.65
N ALA A 13 -3.52 6.58 -2.65
CA ALA A 13 -4.86 6.43 -3.20
C ALA A 13 -5.04 5.09 -3.92
N ARG A 14 -4.04 4.63 -4.69
CA ARG A 14 -4.08 3.32 -5.37
C ARG A 14 -4.07 2.16 -4.37
N MET A 15 -3.28 2.24 -3.31
CA MET A 15 -3.28 1.24 -2.24
C MET A 15 -4.63 1.14 -1.53
N VAL A 16 -5.27 2.28 -1.26
CA VAL A 16 -6.64 2.29 -0.72
C VAL A 16 -7.61 1.65 -1.71
N GLN A 17 -7.53 1.93 -3.01
CA GLN A 17 -8.40 1.27 -4.00
C GLN A 17 -8.28 -0.25 -3.98
N VAL A 18 -7.06 -0.78 -3.86
CA VAL A 18 -6.85 -2.23 -3.69
C VAL A 18 -7.42 -2.69 -2.35
N SER A 19 -7.23 -1.93 -1.27
CA SER A 19 -7.76 -2.26 0.05
C SER A 19 -9.30 -2.31 0.08
N LEU A 20 -9.99 -1.52 -0.75
CA LEU A 20 -11.43 -1.58 -0.92
C LEU A 20 -11.88 -2.97 -1.41
N ALA A 21 -11.14 -3.61 -2.32
CA ALA A 21 -11.49 -4.94 -2.82
C ALA A 21 -11.46 -6.00 -1.71
N PHE A 22 -10.43 -5.97 -0.85
CA PHE A 22 -10.36 -6.83 0.34
C PHE A 22 -11.51 -6.56 1.31
N SER A 23 -11.86 -5.28 1.49
CA SER A 23 -12.97 -4.88 2.36
C SER A 23 -14.32 -5.34 1.82
N LEU A 24 -14.53 -5.32 0.51
CA LEU A 24 -15.72 -5.85 -0.15
C LEU A 24 -15.86 -7.36 0.08
N VAL A 25 -14.76 -8.10 -0.09
CA VAL A 25 -14.74 -9.54 0.22
C VAL A 25 -15.09 -9.79 1.68
N ASN A 26 -14.55 -8.97 2.60
CA ASN A 26 -14.86 -9.07 4.02
C ASN A 26 -16.35 -8.83 4.31
N PHE A 27 -16.97 -7.83 3.66
CA PHE A 27 -18.41 -7.61 3.80
C PHE A 27 -19.26 -8.76 3.24
N ILE A 28 -18.79 -9.42 2.17
CA ILE A 28 -19.50 -10.59 1.61
C ILE A 28 -19.42 -11.79 2.55
N ILE A 29 -18.26 -12.03 3.18
CA ILE A 29 -18.03 -13.20 4.05
C ILE A 29 -18.64 -13.00 5.44
N ILE A 30 -18.42 -11.84 6.05
CA ILE A 30 -18.77 -11.56 7.45
C ILE A 30 -20.14 -10.85 7.55
N GLY A 31 -20.64 -10.30 6.43
CA GLY A 31 -21.84 -9.49 6.39
C GLY A 31 -21.59 -8.03 6.76
N VAL A 32 -22.59 -7.19 6.49
CA VAL A 32 -22.55 -5.75 6.83
C VAL A 32 -23.03 -5.55 8.25
N SER A 33 -22.09 -5.24 9.13
CA SER A 33 -22.31 -4.93 10.55
C SER A 33 -21.50 -3.70 10.97
N LEU A 34 -21.85 -3.06 12.09
CA LEU A 34 -21.09 -1.94 12.63
C LEU A 34 -19.61 -2.29 12.83
N TYR A 35 -19.33 -3.51 13.31
CA TYR A 35 -17.97 -4.03 13.44
C TYR A 35 -17.23 -4.03 12.09
N SER A 36 -17.84 -4.60 11.04
CA SER A 36 -17.22 -4.64 9.71
C SER A 36 -17.02 -3.24 9.09
N ILE A 37 -17.92 -2.29 9.37
CA ILE A 37 -17.82 -0.91 8.90
C ILE A 37 -16.67 -0.17 9.61
N LEU A 38 -16.54 -0.35 10.92
CA LEU A 38 -15.42 0.21 11.68
C LEU A 38 -14.09 -0.41 11.23
N LEU A 39 -14.06 -1.73 11.04
CA LEU A 39 -12.88 -2.42 10.52
C LEU A 39 -12.49 -1.87 9.15
N PHE A 40 -13.45 -1.66 8.25
CA PHE A 40 -13.24 -1.06 6.95
C PHE A 40 -12.60 0.34 7.04
N ALA A 41 -13.14 1.21 7.91
CA ALA A 41 -12.63 2.57 8.07
C ALA A 41 -11.20 2.56 8.65
N VAL A 42 -10.96 1.80 9.72
CA VAL A 42 -9.65 1.68 10.37
C VAL A 42 -8.62 1.07 9.42
N PHE A 43 -9.00 0.02 8.70
CA PHE A 43 -8.13 -0.63 7.73
C PHE A 43 -7.75 0.32 6.60
N SER A 44 -8.72 0.97 5.95
CA SER A 44 -8.47 1.90 4.84
C SER A 44 -7.62 3.09 5.28
N PHE A 45 -7.89 3.65 6.46
CA PHE A 45 -7.09 4.74 7.01
C PHE A 45 -5.67 4.30 7.32
N SER A 46 -5.49 3.11 7.89
CA SER A 46 -4.17 2.54 8.20
C SER A 46 -3.35 2.33 6.93
N VAL A 47 -3.96 1.77 5.87
CA VAL A 47 -3.30 1.61 4.56
C VAL A 47 -2.90 2.96 3.97
N TYR A 48 -3.78 3.96 4.02
CA TYR A 48 -3.48 5.30 3.55
C TYR A 48 -2.31 5.93 4.34
N ALA A 49 -2.38 5.93 5.67
CA ALA A 49 -1.40 6.56 6.55
C ALA A 49 -0.02 5.91 6.42
N THR A 50 0.04 4.58 6.45
CA THR A 50 1.31 3.83 6.28
C THR A 50 1.93 4.06 4.91
N THR A 51 1.12 4.06 3.84
CA THR A 51 1.62 4.34 2.48
C THR A 51 2.09 5.80 2.36
N ARG A 52 1.38 6.74 2.99
CA ARG A 52 1.78 8.16 2.98
C ARG A 52 3.10 8.38 3.71
N ILE A 53 3.29 7.72 4.85
CA ILE A 53 4.57 7.72 5.57
C ILE A 53 5.68 7.14 4.68
N ALA A 54 5.42 6.02 4.00
CA ALA A 54 6.38 5.43 3.07
C ALA A 54 6.77 6.41 1.94
N VAL A 55 5.81 7.09 1.31
CA VAL A 55 6.06 8.13 0.30
C VAL A 55 7.02 9.19 0.84
N ILE A 56 6.73 9.72 2.04
CA ILE A 56 7.55 10.75 2.68
C ILE A 56 8.98 10.24 2.91
N LEU A 57 9.13 9.02 3.45
CA LEU A 57 10.45 8.43 3.71
C LEU A 57 11.24 8.10 2.44
N THR A 58 10.57 7.96 1.30
CA THR A 58 11.21 7.75 0.00
C THR A 58 11.49 9.03 -0.77
N ASN A 59 11.14 10.20 -0.23
CA ASN A 59 11.45 11.48 -0.86
C ASN A 59 12.98 11.67 -0.95
N SER A 60 13.49 11.94 -2.15
CA SER A 60 14.91 12.12 -2.43
C SER A 60 15.56 13.24 -1.64
N GLU A 61 14.81 14.28 -1.27
CA GLU A 61 15.34 15.39 -0.46
C GLU A 61 15.63 14.97 0.98
N LEU A 62 14.79 14.08 1.54
CA LEU A 62 14.96 13.56 2.90
C LEU A 62 16.02 12.45 2.97
N GLN A 63 16.30 11.77 1.85
CA GLN A 63 17.34 10.73 1.78
C GLN A 63 18.77 11.29 1.83
N LEU A 64 18.95 12.59 1.61
CA LEU A 64 20.27 13.24 1.66
C LEU A 64 20.70 13.61 3.09
N ILE A 65 19.82 13.40 4.09
CA ILE A 65 20.06 13.76 5.49
C ILE A 65 20.44 12.47 6.26
N PRO A 66 21.71 12.29 6.67
CA PRO A 66 22.17 11.06 7.33
C PRO A 66 21.44 10.77 8.64
N GLU A 67 21.04 11.80 9.40
CA GLU A 67 20.32 11.65 10.66
C GLU A 67 18.94 10.98 10.50
N LEU A 68 18.37 11.04 9.30
CA LEU A 68 17.06 10.44 8.97
C LEU A 68 17.13 8.93 8.71
N GLU A 69 18.31 8.35 8.53
CA GLU A 69 18.46 6.91 8.28
C GLU A 69 18.00 6.07 9.48
N SER A 70 18.39 6.47 10.68
CA SER A 70 17.93 5.84 11.93
C SER A 70 16.42 5.98 12.09
N LEU A 71 15.86 7.15 11.83
CA LEU A 71 14.40 7.37 11.93
C LEU A 71 13.64 6.48 10.93
N LYS A 72 14.14 6.35 9.70
CA LYS A 72 13.56 5.47 8.67
C LYS A 72 13.57 4.00 9.12
N PHE A 73 14.66 3.54 9.72
CA PHE A 73 14.73 2.17 10.27
C PHE A 73 13.71 1.95 11.39
N HIS A 74 13.60 2.88 12.35
CA HIS A 74 12.62 2.78 13.44
C HIS A 74 11.18 2.81 12.93
N LEU A 75 10.88 3.65 11.93
CA LEU A 75 9.56 3.73 11.32
C LEU A 75 9.20 2.46 10.54
N LEU A 76 10.16 1.85 9.85
CA LEU A 76 9.96 0.54 9.21
C LEU A 76 9.66 -0.54 10.25
N LEU A 77 10.44 -0.59 11.33
CA LEU A 77 10.26 -1.56 12.40
C LEU A 77 8.89 -1.38 13.09
N LEU A 78 8.50 -0.13 13.38
CA LEU A 78 7.17 0.20 13.89
C LEU A 78 6.06 -0.18 12.91
N GLY A 79 6.27 0.02 11.61
CA GLY A 79 5.33 -0.39 10.57
C GLY A 79 5.10 -1.90 10.56
N VAL A 80 6.17 -2.69 10.61
CA VAL A 80 6.10 -4.16 10.68
C VAL A 80 5.40 -4.61 11.96
N LEU A 81 5.75 -4.02 13.11
CA LEU A 81 5.09 -4.31 14.39
C LEU A 81 3.61 -3.97 14.37
N PHE A 82 3.25 -2.80 13.84
CA PHE A 82 1.86 -2.37 13.68
C PHE A 82 1.08 -3.37 12.82
N ILE A 83 1.62 -3.77 11.66
CA ILE A 83 0.97 -4.76 10.78
C ILE A 83 0.82 -6.09 11.51
N GLY A 84 1.84 -6.56 12.21
CA GLY A 84 1.79 -7.79 12.99
C GLY A 84 0.70 -7.76 14.05
N ILE A 85 0.71 -6.75 14.92
CA ILE A 85 -0.31 -6.56 15.96
C ILE A 85 -1.70 -6.44 15.32
N ALA A 86 -1.84 -5.65 14.25
CA ALA A 86 -3.13 -5.49 13.57
C ALA A 86 -3.67 -6.80 13.01
N THR A 87 -2.79 -7.62 12.46
CA THR A 87 -3.11 -8.93 11.88
C THR A 87 -3.60 -9.92 12.94
N PHE A 88 -2.89 -10.02 14.06
CA PHE A 88 -3.19 -11.03 15.08
C PHE A 88 -4.24 -10.58 16.10
N ALA A 89 -4.34 -9.28 16.40
CA ALA A 89 -5.24 -8.76 17.42
C ALA A 89 -6.61 -8.33 16.88
N TYR A 90 -6.70 -7.84 15.64
CA TYR A 90 -7.94 -7.27 15.11
C TYR A 90 -8.48 -8.02 13.89
N SER A 91 -7.67 -8.23 12.86
CA SER A 91 -8.13 -8.93 11.65
C SER A 91 -6.98 -9.43 10.79
N TYR A 92 -7.07 -10.70 10.39
CA TYR A 92 -6.15 -11.32 9.44
C TYR A 92 -6.09 -10.59 8.08
N LEU A 93 -7.09 -9.76 7.78
CA LEU A 93 -7.18 -8.98 6.55
C LEU A 93 -6.00 -8.02 6.37
N PHE A 94 -5.45 -7.48 7.48
CA PHE A 94 -4.23 -6.67 7.44
C PHE A 94 -3.06 -7.48 6.87
N GLY A 95 -2.79 -8.66 7.44
CA GLY A 95 -1.68 -9.51 7.02
C GLY A 95 -1.83 -9.98 5.58
N ILE A 96 -3.02 -10.45 5.20
CA ILE A 96 -3.28 -10.90 3.82
C ILE A 96 -3.07 -9.75 2.82
N PHE A 97 -3.55 -8.55 3.13
CA PHE A 97 -3.37 -7.39 2.26
C PHE A 97 -1.89 -7.06 2.03
N TYR A 98 -1.12 -6.85 3.11
CA TYR A 98 0.29 -6.49 2.97
C TYR A 98 1.13 -7.62 2.37
N ALA A 99 0.80 -8.89 2.64
CA ALA A 99 1.41 -10.02 1.95
C ALA A 99 1.11 -10.01 0.45
N THR A 100 -0.14 -9.71 0.06
CA THR A 100 -0.52 -9.60 -1.35
C THR A 100 0.24 -8.48 -2.05
N VAL A 101 0.35 -7.31 -1.41
CA VAL A 101 1.13 -6.19 -1.94
C VAL A 101 2.60 -6.60 -2.11
N ALA A 102 3.21 -7.26 -1.12
CA ALA A 102 4.59 -7.75 -1.21
C ALA A 102 4.78 -8.74 -2.37
N ILE A 103 3.82 -9.65 -2.56
CA ILE A 103 3.82 -10.61 -3.68
C ILE A 103 3.72 -9.89 -5.03
N ILE A 104 2.82 -8.90 -5.17
CA ILE A 104 2.69 -8.11 -6.40
C ILE A 104 4.02 -7.42 -6.72
N TYR A 105 4.67 -6.82 -5.71
CA TYR A 105 5.97 -6.17 -5.87
C TYR A 105 7.07 -7.12 -6.35
N ALA A 106 6.99 -8.40 -5.98
CA ALA A 106 7.97 -9.42 -6.35
C ALA A 106 7.71 -10.01 -7.75
N ILE A 107 6.44 -10.22 -8.14
CA ILE A 107 6.07 -11.00 -9.32
C ILE A 107 5.83 -10.12 -10.56
N SER A 108 5.16 -8.97 -10.42
CA SER A 108 4.67 -8.20 -11.57
C SER A 108 5.24 -6.78 -11.58
N PRO A 109 6.25 -6.50 -12.42
CA PRO A 109 6.80 -5.16 -12.58
C PRO A 109 5.76 -4.14 -13.05
N TYR A 110 4.84 -4.54 -13.93
CA TYR A 110 3.81 -3.65 -14.47
C TYR A 110 2.81 -3.22 -13.40
N ASP A 111 2.35 -4.17 -12.57
CA ASP A 111 1.42 -3.88 -11.48
C ASP A 111 2.09 -3.11 -10.35
N ARG A 112 3.37 -3.39 -10.08
CA ARG A 112 4.18 -2.59 -9.16
C ARG A 112 4.30 -1.14 -9.63
N ASP A 113 4.65 -0.93 -10.89
CA ASP A 113 4.81 0.41 -11.46
C ASP A 113 3.45 1.15 -11.47
N TRP A 114 2.34 0.42 -11.64
CA TRP A 114 1.00 0.97 -11.42
C TRP A 114 0.76 1.30 -9.94
N LEU A 115 1.06 0.42 -8.98
CA LEU A 115 0.87 0.73 -7.56
C LEU A 115 1.68 1.97 -7.15
N LEU A 116 2.91 2.10 -7.65
CA LEU A 116 3.83 3.22 -7.39
C LEU A 116 3.44 4.55 -8.05
N GLY A 117 2.41 4.56 -8.91
CA GLY A 117 2.00 5.78 -9.62
C GLY A 117 2.78 6.08 -10.90
N GLU A 118 3.71 5.21 -11.31
CA GLU A 118 4.59 5.41 -12.47
C GLU A 118 3.92 5.06 -13.80
N SER A 119 2.88 4.24 -13.79
CA SER A 119 2.08 3.90 -14.98
C SER A 119 0.60 4.21 -14.83
N LYS A 120 -0.13 4.25 -15.94
CA LYS A 120 -1.61 4.34 -15.98
C LYS A 120 -2.13 3.16 -16.79
N VAL A 121 -3.25 2.61 -16.34
CA VAL A 121 -4.02 1.65 -17.14
C VAL A 121 -4.86 2.46 -18.13
N VAL A 122 -4.68 2.19 -19.41
CA VAL A 122 -5.42 2.81 -20.52
C VAL A 122 -6.07 1.73 -21.37
N VAL A 123 -7.26 2.03 -21.87
CA VAL A 123 -7.99 1.17 -22.80
C VAL A 123 -7.72 1.68 -24.20
N VAL A 124 -7.03 0.88 -25.01
CA VAL A 124 -6.71 1.19 -26.41
C VAL A 124 -7.46 0.21 -27.29
N GLY A 125 -8.55 0.67 -27.91
CA GLY A 125 -9.45 -0.20 -28.65
C GLY A 125 -10.13 -1.23 -27.72
N ASN A 126 -9.86 -2.52 -27.93
CA ASN A 126 -10.38 -3.62 -27.10
C ASN A 126 -9.30 -4.26 -26.20
N LYS A 127 -8.20 -3.54 -25.92
CA LYS A 127 -7.08 -4.00 -25.10
C LYS A 127 -6.87 -3.08 -23.90
N ILE A 128 -6.43 -3.67 -22.80
CA ILE A 128 -5.97 -2.96 -21.61
C ILE A 128 -4.45 -2.92 -21.66
N GLU A 129 -3.87 -1.71 -21.64
CA GLU A 129 -2.42 -1.49 -21.73
C GLU A 129 -1.93 -0.63 -20.55
N TYR A 130 -0.68 -0.86 -20.12
CA TYR A 130 0.00 -0.02 -19.14
C TYR A 130 0.86 1.01 -19.87
N GLN A 131 0.53 2.28 -19.73
CA GLN A 131 1.31 3.38 -20.29
C GLN A 131 2.11 4.07 -19.18
N LYS A 132 3.43 4.22 -19.38
CA LYS A 132 4.27 4.99 -18.45
C LYS A 132 3.83 6.46 -18.45
N ASN A 133 3.81 7.06 -17.27
CA ASN A 133 3.56 8.49 -17.08
C ASN A 133 4.73 9.36 -17.54
#